data_AF-A0A8X8ICI8-F1
#
_entry.id   AF-A0A8X8ICI8-F1
#
_cell.length_a   1.000
_cell.length_b   1.000
_cell.length_c   1.000
_cell.angle_alpha   90.00
_cell.angle_beta   90.00
_cell.angle_gamma   90.00
#
_symmetry.space_group_name_H-M   'P 1'
#
loop_
_entity.id
_entity.type
_entity.pdbx_description
1 polymer ?
#
loop_
_entity_poly.entity_id
_entity_poly.type
_entity_poly.pdbx_seq_one_letter_code
_entity_poly.pdbx_strand_id
1 'polypeptide(L)' 'MDGYETDHDMLEAEHAGDGLYQLEISFDEPGTYYVMYHVTARGYHDMVRHEIEIIE' A
#
# COMPACT_ATOMS: atom_id res chain seq x y z
N MET A 1 -7.66 -8.46 -16.51
CA MET A 1 -6.64 -7.47 -16.16
C MET A 1 -7.31 -6.63 -15.11
N ASP A 2 -7.18 -7.08 -13.87
CA ASP A 2 -8.03 -6.66 -12.76
C ASP A 2 -7.86 -5.17 -12.48
N GLY A 3 -8.89 -4.43 -12.87
CA GLY A 3 -9.05 -3.03 -12.52
C GLY A 3 -9.42 -2.95 -11.05
N TYR A 4 -8.40 -2.80 -10.21
CA TYR A 4 -8.59 -2.27 -8.87
C TYR A 4 -9.01 -0.81 -9.03
N GLU A 5 -10.06 -0.45 -8.30
CA GLU A 5 -10.85 0.77 -8.43
C GLU A 5 -10.02 2.05 -8.59
N THR A 6 -10.54 2.96 -9.41
CA THR A 6 -9.88 4.17 -9.90
C THR A 6 -9.69 5.28 -8.86
N ASP A 7 -10.20 5.10 -7.64
CA ASP A 7 -10.09 6.07 -6.54
C ASP A 7 -9.28 5.44 -5.40
N HIS A 8 -7.96 5.56 -5.49
CA HIS A 8 -7.05 5.28 -4.38
C HIS A 8 -5.89 6.27 -4.43
N ASP A 9 -5.46 6.72 -3.25
CA ASP A 9 -4.25 7.53 -3.16
C ASP A 9 -3.03 6.63 -3.26
N MET A 10 -2.16 6.92 -4.24
CA MET A 10 -0.84 6.30 -4.32
C MET A 10 0.15 7.14 -3.53
N LEU A 11 0.68 6.55 -2.47
CA LEU A 11 1.72 7.13 -1.64
C LEU A 11 3.06 6.49 -1.98
N GLU A 12 4.08 7.30 -2.24
CA GLU A 12 5.44 6.80 -2.45
C GLU A 12 6.05 6.38 -1.10
N ALA A 13 6.53 5.15 -1.03
CA ALA A 13 7.28 4.67 0.13
C ALA A 13 8.73 5.16 0.09
N GLU A 14 9.27 5.53 1.25
CA GLU A 14 10.66 5.92 1.40
C GLU A 14 11.58 4.70 1.32
N HIS A 15 12.63 4.79 0.51
CA HIS A 15 13.67 3.75 0.46
C HIS A 15 14.60 3.88 1.66
N ALA A 16 14.41 3.02 2.65
CA ALA A 16 15.18 2.98 3.90
C ALA A 16 16.54 2.26 3.77
N GLY A 17 16.93 1.83 2.57
CA GLY A 17 18.17 1.10 2.30
C GLY A 17 17.99 -0.43 2.33
N ASP A 18 18.98 -1.16 1.83
CA ASP A 18 19.00 -2.63 1.81
C ASP A 18 17.76 -3.30 1.18
N GLY A 19 17.07 -2.60 0.26
CA GLY A 19 15.84 -3.07 -0.38
C GLY A 19 14.57 -2.91 0.47
N LEU A 20 14.66 -2.21 1.61
CA LEU A 20 13.53 -1.90 2.47
C LEU A 20 12.85 -0.59 2.02
N TYR A 21 11.53 -0.65 1.90
CA TYR A 21 10.68 0.50 1.63
C TYR A 21 9.71 0.67 2.79
N GLN A 22 9.58 1.89 3.31
CA GLN A 22 8.76 2.20 4.47
C GLN A 22 7.81 3.36 4.16
N LEU A 23 6.62 3.29 4.72
CA LEU A 23 5.61 4.33 4.66
C LEU A 23 4.90 4.39 6.01
N GLU A 24 4.78 5.58 6.57
CA GLU A 24 4.05 5.82 7.81
C GLU A 24 2.76 6.57 7.50
N ILE A 25 1.63 6.02 7.92
CA ILE A 25 0.30 6.59 7.75
C ILE A 25 -0.42 6.54 9.10
N SER A 26 -1.10 7.62 9.46
CA SER A 26 -2.04 7.66 10.58
C SER A 26 -3.46 7.64 10.04
N PHE A 27 -4.33 6.87 10.70
CA PHE A 27 -5.76 6.81 10.39
C PHE A 27 -6.51 7.60 11.47
N ASP A 28 -7.18 8.68 11.07
CA ASP A 28 -7.90 9.55 12.00
C ASP A 28 -9.30 8.99 12.36
N GLU A 29 -9.84 8.11 11.52
CA GLU A 29 -11.18 7.55 11.69
C GLU A 29 -11.13 6.01 11.77
N PRO A 30 -12.00 5.39 12.59
CA PRO A 30 -12.18 3.93 12.57
C PRO A 30 -12.82 3.50 11.25
N GLY A 31 -12.42 2.34 10.74
CA GLY A 31 -12.94 1.80 9.49
C GLY A 31 -12.08 0.67 8.93
N THR A 32 -12.58 0.05 7.86
CA THR A 32 -11.83 -0.95 7.09
C THR A 32 -11.05 -0.25 5.98
N TYR A 33 -9.73 -0.32 6.05
CA TYR A 33 -8.81 0.21 5.07
C TYR A 33 -8.19 -0.91 4.24
N TYR A 34 -7.90 -0.62 2.97
CA TYR A 34 -7.21 -1.53 2.08
C TYR A 34 -5.88 -0.92 1.68
N VAL A 35 -4.79 -1.56 2.11
CA VAL A 35 -3.43 -1.16 1.75
C VAL A 35 -2.95 -2.10 0.65
N MET A 36 -2.46 -1.53 -0.44
CA MET A 36 -1.90 -2.29 -1.56
C MET A 36 -0.46 -1.88 -1.77
N TYR A 37 0.47 -2.83 -1.69
CA TYR A 37 1.83 -2.57 -2.14
C TYR A 37 1.97 -2.95 -3.61
N HIS A 38 2.56 -2.05 -4.38
CA HIS A 38 2.87 -2.26 -5.79
C HIS A 38 4.38 -2.22 -5.97
N VAL A 39 4.96 -3.38 -6.27
CA VAL A 39 6.41 -3.51 -6.50
C VAL A 39 6.63 -3.80 -7.97
N THR A 40 7.32 -2.90 -8.66
CA THR A 40 7.87 -3.14 -10.00
C THR A 40 9.39 -3.01 -9.95
N ALA A 41 10.11 -4.12 -10.03
CA ALA A 41 11.57 -4.12 -9.99
C ALA A 41 12.17 -5.23 -10.86
N ARG A 42 13.08 -4.88 -11.78
CA ARG A 42 13.88 -5.86 -12.57
C ARG A 42 13.04 -6.96 -13.25
N GLY A 43 11.85 -6.61 -13.75
CA GLY A 43 10.92 -7.55 -14.40
C GLY A 43 10.04 -8.34 -13.43
N TYR A 44 10.19 -8.14 -12.13
CA TYR A 44 9.25 -8.57 -11.11
C TYR A 44 8.16 -7.51 -10.95
N HIS A 45 6.91 -7.95 -10.97
CA HIS A 45 5.73 -7.12 -10.75
C HIS A 45 4.82 -7.87 -9.77
N ASP A 46 4.59 -7.28 -8.61
CA ASP A 46 3.73 -7.84 -7.58
C ASP A 46 2.79 -6.77 -7.04
N MET A 47 1.54 -7.18 -6.81
CA MET A 47 0.47 -6.36 -6.28
C MET A 47 -0.31 -7.19 -5.28
N VAL A 48 -0.12 -6.90 -3.99
CA VAL A 48 -0.81 -7.60 -2.92
C VAL A 48 -1.59 -6.61 -2.09
N ARG A 49 -2.84 -6.97 -1.82
CA ARG A 49 -3.79 -6.22 -1.01
C ARG A 49 -3.84 -6.80 0.41
N HIS A 50 -3.79 -5.91 1.38
CA HIS A 50 -4.02 -6.20 2.79
C HIS A 50 -5.24 -5.41 3.27
N GLU A 51 -6.08 -6.07 4.05
CA GLU A 51 -7.19 -5.45 4.77
C GLU A 51 -6.72 -5.13 6.19
N ILE A 52 -7.02 -3.93 6.66
CA ILE A 52 -6.71 -3.45 8.00
C ILE A 52 -8.00 -2.88 8.58
N GLU A 53 -8.39 -3.36 9.75
CA GLU A 53 -9.50 -2.81 10.52
C GLU A 53 -8.96 -1.89 11.61
N ILE A 54 -9.30 -0.61 11.54
CA ILE A 54 -9.01 0.39 12.56
C ILE A 54 -10.26 0.55 13.42
N ILE A 55 -10.11 0.31 14.72
CA ILE A 55 -11.16 0.45 15.74
C ILE A 55 -10.85 1.64 16.65
N GLU A 56 -11.89 2.24 17.24
CA GLU A 56 -11.76 3.33 18.24
C GLU A 56 -11.02 2.90 19.53
#